data_AF-A0AA94ERJ1-F1
#
_entry.id   AF-A0AA94ERJ1-F1
#
_cell.length_a   1.000
_cell.length_b   1.000
_cell.length_c   1.000
_cell.angle_alpha   90.00
_cell.angle_beta   90.00
_cell.angle_gamma   90.00
#
_symmetry.space_group_name_H-M   'P 1'
#
loop_
_entity.id
_entity.type
_entity.pdbx_description
1 polymer ?
#
loop_
_entity_poly.entity_id
_entity_poly.type
_entity_poly.pdbx_seq_one_letter_code
_entity_poly.pdbx_strand_id
1 'polypeptide(L)'
;MRLLGRDELLTPREPRAFLLAIAKGLLFDYFRRAALEQAYLAELMLIPEGEQPSVEEQQLILEDLKAIDRLLGKLSTKARAAFLYNRIDGLGHAEIAEKLGVSVPRVRQYLAQGIRQCYVALYGEPT
;
A
#
# COMPACT_ATOMS: atom_id res chain seq x y z
N MET A 1 8.54 7.88 11.93
CA MET A 1 9.90 8.38 12.25
C MET A 1 10.39 7.63 13.49
N ARG A 2 11.45 6.81 13.40
CA ARG A 2 11.86 5.91 14.48
C ARG A 2 12.99 6.57 15.29
N LEU A 3 12.68 7.06 16.49
CA LEU A 3 13.63 7.72 17.42
C LEU A 3 14.18 6.76 18.49
N LEU A 4 13.44 5.67 18.77
CA LEU A 4 13.87 4.58 19.64
C LEU A 4 15.00 3.81 18.94
N GLY A 5 16.24 4.01 19.43
CA GLY A 5 17.47 3.40 18.91
C GLY A 5 18.56 4.39 18.48
N ARG A 6 18.42 5.70 18.75
CA ARG A 6 19.50 6.68 18.54
C ARG A 6 20.21 7.00 19.87
N ASP A 7 21.52 6.81 19.91
CA ASP A 7 22.35 7.12 21.08
C ASP A 7 22.47 8.63 21.35
N GLU A 8 22.26 9.48 20.34
CA GLU A 8 22.21 10.94 20.49
C GLU A 8 20.86 11.51 20.03
N LEU A 9 20.11 12.06 20.99
CA LEU A 9 18.94 12.87 20.73
C LEU A 9 19.38 14.32 20.57
N LEU A 10 19.29 14.86 19.34
CA LEU A 10 19.47 16.28 19.09
C LEU A 10 18.46 17.05 19.96
N THR A 11 18.96 17.95 20.82
CA THR A 11 18.09 18.76 21.69
C THR A 11 17.26 19.69 20.80
N PRO A 12 15.93 19.51 20.72
CA PRO A 12 15.10 20.34 19.85
C PRO A 12 15.07 21.76 20.39
N ARG A 13 15.12 22.75 19.49
CA ARG A 13 14.98 24.18 19.86
C ARG A 13 13.64 24.47 20.57
N GLU A 14 12.60 23.69 20.25
CA GLU A 14 11.29 23.74 20.89
C GLU A 14 10.84 22.33 21.35
N PRO A 15 11.27 21.88 22.54
CA PRO A 15 11.06 20.51 23.00
C PRO A 15 9.57 20.11 23.09
N ARG A 16 8.69 21.03 23.51
CA ARG A 16 7.25 20.77 23.61
C ARG A 16 6.60 20.57 22.24
N ALA A 17 6.92 21.43 21.27
CA ALA A 17 6.38 21.32 19.90
C ALA A 17 6.88 20.03 19.23
N PHE A 18 8.14 19.67 19.45
CA PHE A 18 8.73 18.42 18.97
C PHE A 18 8.02 17.18 19.55
N LEU A 19 7.82 17.14 20.87
CA LEU A 19 7.08 16.04 21.52
C LEU A 19 5.64 15.96 21.04
N LEU A 20 4.96 17.09 20.83
CA LEU A 20 3.60 17.12 20.30
C LEU A 20 3.54 16.56 18.87
N ALA A 21 4.51 16.89 18.02
CA ALA A 21 4.59 16.36 16.66
C ALA A 21 4.83 14.84 16.64
N ILE A 22 5.69 14.35 17.53
CA ILE A 22 5.91 12.90 17.72
C ILE A 22 4.64 12.22 18.20
N ALA A 23 4.02 12.74 19.27
CA ALA A 23 2.80 12.16 19.83
C ALA A 23 1.68 12.12 18.79
N LYS A 24 1.49 13.19 18.01
CA LYS A 24 0.54 13.22 16.89
C LYS A 24 0.88 12.15 15.85
N GLY A 25 2.13 12.06 15.40
CA GLY A 25 2.56 11.05 14.44
C GLY A 25 2.30 9.62 14.90
N LEU A 26 2.66 9.31 16.16
CA LEU A 26 2.39 8.00 16.78
C LEU A 26 0.89 7.72 16.90
N LEU A 27 0.10 8.72 17.27
CA LEU A 27 -1.35 8.59 17.39
C LEU A 27 -2.01 8.35 16.02
N PHE A 28 -1.58 9.06 14.98
CA PHE A 28 -2.01 8.81 13.60
C PHE A 28 -1.63 7.41 13.14
N ASP A 29 -0.38 6.99 13.37
CA ASP A 29 0.09 5.65 13.00
C ASP A 29 -0.72 4.56 13.72
N TYR A 30 -1.00 4.76 15.02
CA TYR A 30 -1.83 3.86 15.83
C TYR A 30 -3.26 3.76 15.28
N PHE A 31 -3.96 4.88 15.10
CA PHE A 31 -5.33 4.87 14.60
C PHE A 31 -5.43 4.34 13.17
N ARG A 32 -4.44 4.63 12.32
CA ARG A 32 -4.39 4.07 10.96
C ARG A 32 -4.25 2.54 11.00
N ARG A 33 -3.41 2.01 11.89
CA ARG A 33 -3.25 0.57 12.06
C ARG A 33 -4.51 -0.08 12.65
N ALA A 34 -5.10 0.54 13.67
CA ALA A 34 -6.33 0.06 14.30
C ALA A 34 -7.51 0.06 13.32
N ALA A 35 -7.66 1.09 12.50
CA ALA A 35 -8.70 1.15 11.47
C ALA A 35 -8.54 0.04 10.43
N LEU A 36 -7.31 -0.25 10.00
CA LEU A 36 -7.02 -1.35 9.08
C LEU A 36 -7.34 -2.71 9.71
N GLU A 37 -6.93 -2.92 10.96
CA GLU A 37 -7.19 -4.15 11.70
C GLU A 37 -8.68 -4.37 11.92
N GLN A 38 -9.42 -3.33 12.30
CA GLN A 38 -10.88 -3.41 12.44
C GLN A 38 -11.58 -3.72 11.13
N ALA A 39 -11.18 -3.07 10.02
CA ALA A 39 -11.75 -3.37 8.70
C ALA A 39 -11.47 -4.82 8.30
N TYR A 40 -10.27 -5.32 8.57
CA TYR A 40 -9.91 -6.72 8.30
C TYR A 40 -10.72 -7.71 9.14
N LEU A 41 -10.83 -7.48 10.45
CA LEU A 41 -11.63 -8.32 11.34
C LEU A 41 -13.12 -8.31 10.96
N ALA A 42 -13.64 -7.15 10.54
CA ALA A 42 -15.01 -7.04 10.06
C ALA A 42 -15.26 -7.93 8.83
N GLU A 43 -14.34 -7.95 7.87
CA GLU A 43 -14.49 -8.86 6.71
C GLU A 43 -14.29 -10.31 7.07
N LEU A 44 -13.40 -10.64 8.00
CA LEU A 44 -13.20 -12.01 8.45
C LEU A 44 -14.47 -12.57 9.12
N MET A 45 -15.25 -11.73 9.80
CA MET A 45 -16.55 -12.11 10.38
C MET A 45 -17.61 -12.45 9.32
N LEU A 46 -17.44 -12.02 8.07
CA LEU A 46 -18.33 -12.37 6.96
C LEU A 46 -17.98 -13.72 6.30
N ILE A 47 -16.78 -14.26 6.58
CA ILE A 47 -16.31 -15.52 6.01
C ILE A 47 -16.77 -16.67 6.92
N PRO A 48 -17.49 -17.68 6.38
CA PRO A 48 -17.85 -18.88 7.13
C PRO A 48 -16.61 -19.55 7.75
N GLU A 49 -16.70 -20.02 8.99
CA GLU A 49 -15.55 -20.60 9.71
C GLU A 49 -14.86 -21.76 8.97
N GLY A 50 -15.63 -22.56 8.19
CA GLY A 50 -15.10 -23.67 7.40
C GLY A 50 -14.35 -23.26 6.12
N GLU A 51 -14.36 -21.97 5.76
CA GLU A 51 -13.69 -21.43 4.58
C GLU A 51 -12.49 -20.54 4.95
N GLN A 52 -12.14 -20.47 6.24
CA GLN A 52 -11.00 -19.68 6.69
C GLN A 52 -9.68 -20.38 6.33
N PRO A 53 -8.73 -19.66 5.70
CA PRO A 53 -7.40 -20.21 5.45
C PRO A 53 -6.69 -20.49 6.77
N SER A 54 -5.90 -21.56 6.80
CA SER A 54 -4.98 -21.88 7.89
C SER A 54 -3.98 -20.75 8.16
N VAL A 55 -3.33 -20.74 9.32
CA VAL A 55 -2.36 -19.70 9.67
C VAL A 55 -1.18 -19.70 8.69
N GLU A 56 -0.77 -20.87 8.23
CA GLU A 56 0.26 -21.06 7.22
C GLU A 56 -0.15 -20.47 5.87
N GLU A 57 -1.38 -20.74 5.42
CA GLU A 57 -1.93 -20.17 4.18
C GLU A 57 -2.07 -18.65 4.27
N GLN A 58 -2.53 -18.12 5.41
CA GLN A 58 -2.58 -16.68 5.66
C GLN A 58 -1.20 -16.04 5.56
N GLN A 59 -0.17 -16.67 6.12
CA GLN A 59 1.20 -16.16 6.05
C GLN A 59 1.71 -16.13 4.61
N LEU A 60 1.44 -17.17 3.81
CA LEU A 60 1.79 -17.21 2.38
C LEU A 60 1.10 -16.07 1.61
N ILE A 61 -0.20 -15.87 1.82
CA ILE A 61 -0.96 -14.78 1.20
C ILE A 61 -0.35 -13.41 1.57
N LEU A 62 0.02 -13.21 2.84
CA LEU A 62 0.64 -11.96 3.29
C LEU A 62 2.03 -11.73 2.67
N GLU A 63 2.80 -12.79 2.46
CA GLU A 63 4.11 -12.71 1.78
C GLU A 63 3.95 -12.32 0.32
N ASP A 64 3.00 -12.91 -0.39
CA ASP A 64 2.68 -12.58 -1.77
C ASP A 64 2.21 -11.12 -1.90
N LEU A 65 1.31 -10.67 -1.02
CA LEU A 65 0.86 -9.27 -1.00
C LEU A 65 2.02 -8.29 -0.75
N LYS A 66 2.94 -8.62 0.17
CA LYS A 66 4.15 -7.80 0.39
C LYS A 66 5.10 -7.81 -0.80
N ALA A 67 5.18 -8.92 -1.55
CA ALA A 67 5.97 -8.97 -2.78
C ALA A 67 5.35 -8.04 -3.83
N ILE A 68 4.03 -8.14 -4.06
CA ILE A 68 3.29 -7.29 -4.99
C ILE A 68 3.42 -5.80 -4.63
N ASP A 69 3.26 -5.44 -3.35
CA ASP A 69 3.40 -4.05 -2.90
C ASP A 69 4.80 -3.49 -3.20
N ARG A 70 5.86 -4.26 -2.92
CA ARG A 70 7.25 -3.87 -3.23
C ARG A 70 7.47 -3.66 -4.72
N LEU A 71 6.88 -4.50 -5.57
CA LEU A 71 6.99 -4.40 -7.03
C LEU A 71 6.26 -3.16 -7.56
N LEU A 72 5.03 -2.95 -7.11
CA LEU A 72 4.26 -1.76 -7.45
C LEU A 72 4.86 -0.49 -6.85
N GLY A 73 5.64 -0.60 -5.77
CA GLY A 73 6.43 0.47 -5.17
C GLY A 73 7.46 1.10 -6.10
N LYS A 74 7.88 0.40 -7.16
CA LYS A 74 8.79 0.93 -8.20
C LYS A 74 8.09 1.90 -9.17
N LEU A 75 6.76 1.95 -9.15
CA LEU A 75 5.97 2.82 -10.03
C LEU A 75 5.81 4.21 -9.43
N SER A 76 5.58 5.21 -10.30
CA SER A 76 5.11 6.51 -9.84
C SER A 76 3.75 6.40 -9.14
N THR A 77 3.44 7.31 -8.21
CA THR A 77 2.17 7.31 -7.47
C THR A 77 0.95 7.27 -8.40
N LYS A 78 0.97 8.02 -9.51
CA LYS A 78 -0.13 8.00 -10.50
C LYS A 78 -0.21 6.68 -11.26
N ALA A 79 0.93 6.07 -11.59
CA ALA A 79 0.94 4.78 -12.28
C ALA A 79 0.41 3.65 -11.40
N ARG A 80 0.83 3.61 -10.13
CA ARG A 80 0.32 2.67 -9.14
C ARG A 80 -1.18 2.84 -8.92
N ALA A 81 -1.65 4.08 -8.75
CA ALA A 81 -3.07 4.37 -8.58
C ALA A 81 -3.90 3.93 -9.81
N ALA A 82 -3.46 4.26 -11.03
CA ALA A 82 -4.13 3.83 -12.25
C ALA A 82 -4.26 2.30 -12.35
N PHE A 83 -3.19 1.58 -12.00
CA PHE A 83 -3.19 0.12 -12.00
C PHE A 83 -4.18 -0.47 -11.00
N LEU A 84 -4.19 0.02 -9.76
CA LEU A 84 -5.11 -0.45 -8.73
C LEU A 84 -6.57 -0.11 -9.07
N TYR A 85 -6.83 1.10 -9.58
CA TYR A 85 -8.17 1.48 -10.05
C TYR A 85 -8.71 0.53 -11.13
N ASN A 86 -7.86 0.08 -12.04
CA ASN A 86 -8.29 -0.84 -13.08
C ASN A 86 -8.47 -2.29 -12.56
N ARG A 87 -7.59 -2.75 -11.66
CA ARG A 87 -7.54 -4.17 -11.25
C ARG A 87 -8.40 -4.51 -10.04
N ILE A 88 -8.54 -3.58 -9.10
CA ILE A 88 -9.30 -3.77 -7.87
C ILE A 88 -10.66 -3.09 -8.00
N ASP A 89 -10.68 -1.82 -8.41
CA ASP A 89 -11.92 -1.05 -8.46
C ASP A 89 -12.70 -1.23 -9.78
N GLY A 90 -12.15 -1.95 -10.76
CA GLY A 90 -12.80 -2.25 -12.04
C GLY A 90 -13.00 -1.05 -12.98
N LEU A 91 -12.36 0.09 -12.70
CA LEU A 91 -12.54 1.32 -13.46
C LEU A 91 -11.97 1.21 -14.89
N GLY A 92 -12.71 1.79 -15.83
CA GLY A 92 -12.31 1.93 -17.23
C GLY A 92 -11.25 3.01 -17.44
N HIS A 93 -10.56 2.98 -18.58
CA HIS A 93 -9.46 3.92 -18.84
C HIS A 93 -9.89 5.41 -18.85
N ALA A 94 -11.13 5.69 -19.24
CA ALA A 94 -11.67 7.05 -19.27
C ALA A 94 -11.93 7.59 -17.85
N GLU A 95 -12.54 6.79 -16.99
CA GLU A 95 -12.81 7.14 -15.59
C GLU A 95 -11.50 7.36 -14.82
N ILE A 96 -10.50 6.51 -15.05
CA ILE A 96 -9.17 6.66 -14.47
C ILE A 96 -8.49 7.96 -14.95
N ALA A 97 -8.64 8.28 -16.25
CA ALA A 97 -8.06 9.48 -16.84
C ALA A 97 -8.62 10.75 -16.18
N GLU A 98 -9.94 10.81 -16.01
CA GLU A 98 -10.63 11.87 -15.28
C GLU A 98 -10.16 11.94 -13.83
N LYS A 99 -10.19 10.81 -13.11
CA LYS A 99 -9.84 10.74 -11.68
C LYS A 99 -8.40 11.15 -11.38
N LEU A 100 -7.47 10.89 -12.30
CA LEU A 100 -6.04 11.21 -12.14
C LEU A 100 -5.63 12.53 -12.80
N GLY A 101 -6.54 13.19 -13.53
CA GLY A 101 -6.26 14.40 -14.30
C GLY A 101 -5.19 14.17 -15.37
N VAL A 102 -5.30 13.08 -16.13
CA VAL A 102 -4.36 12.73 -17.21
C VAL A 102 -5.12 12.28 -18.45
N SER A 103 -4.44 12.14 -19.59
CA SER A 103 -5.06 11.64 -20.82
C SER A 103 -5.23 10.11 -20.81
N VAL A 104 -6.23 9.59 -21.53
CA VAL A 104 -6.45 8.13 -21.67
C VAL A 104 -5.20 7.40 -22.22
N PRO A 105 -4.45 7.93 -23.21
CA PRO A 105 -3.17 7.33 -23.61
C PRO A 105 -2.17 7.22 -22.45
N ARG A 106 -2.12 8.21 -21.55
CA ARG A 106 -1.25 8.18 -20.37
C ARG A 106 -1.69 7.11 -19.37
N VAL A 107 -2.99 6.92 -19.20
CA VAL A 107 -3.52 5.78 -18.41
C VAL A 107 -3.06 4.46 -18.99
N ARG A 108 -3.18 4.24 -20.30
CA ARG A 108 -2.69 3.01 -20.94
C ARG A 108 -1.20 2.78 -20.69
N GLN A 109 -0.39 3.84 -20.77
CA GLN A 109 1.04 3.77 -20.46
C GLN A 109 1.28 3.36 -19.00
N TYR A 110 0.52 3.92 -18.05
CA TYR A 110 0.59 3.55 -16.64
C TYR A 110 0.21 2.09 -16.39
N LEU A 111 -0.85 1.61 -17.03
CA LEU A 111 -1.27 0.21 -16.92
C LEU A 111 -0.21 -0.75 -17.48
N ALA A 112 0.40 -0.40 -18.61
CA ALA A 112 1.50 -1.19 -19.18
C ALA A 112 2.71 -1.26 -18.24
N GLN A 113 3.04 -0.16 -17.55
CA GLN A 113 4.10 -0.17 -16.53
C GLN A 113 3.77 -1.10 -15.36
N GLY A 114 2.52 -1.09 -14.87
CA GLY A 114 2.07 -1.99 -13.82
C GLY A 114 2.13 -3.47 -14.22
N ILE A 115 1.60 -3.80 -15.40
CA ILE A 115 1.67 -5.16 -15.95
C ILE A 115 3.12 -5.62 -16.10
N ARG A 116 4.03 -4.74 -16.54
CA ARG A 116 5.46 -5.06 -16.62
C ARG A 116 6.05 -5.41 -15.26
N GLN A 117 5.67 -4.72 -14.18
CA GLN A 117 6.15 -5.08 -12.84
C GLN A 117 5.63 -6.45 -12.39
N CYS A 118 4.37 -6.77 -12.71
CA CYS A 118 3.83 -8.11 -12.47
C CYS A 118 4.56 -9.18 -13.29
N TYR A 119 4.91 -8.89 -14.55
CA TYR A 119 5.69 -9.80 -15.38
C TYR A 119 7.07 -10.07 -14.77
N VAL A 120 7.79 -9.03 -14.36
CA VAL A 120 9.10 -9.15 -13.72
C VAL A 120 9.02 -9.96 -12.41
N ALA A 121 7.92 -9.84 -11.68
CA ALA A 121 7.67 -10.63 -10.48
C ALA A 121 7.59 -12.12 -10.74
N LEU A 122 6.87 -12.50 -11.80
CA LEU A 122 6.56 -13.89 -12.13
C LEU A 122 7.69 -14.58 -12.90
N TYR A 123 8.39 -13.83 -13.77
CA TYR A 123 9.31 -14.42 -14.75
C TYR A 123 10.75 -13.87 -14.67
N GLY A 124 11.01 -12.88 -13.82
CA GLY A 124 12.29 -12.17 -13.78
C GLY A 124 12.41 -11.05 -14.83
N GLU A 125 13.55 -10.36 -14.85
CA GLU A 125 13.74 -9.27 -15.82
C GLU A 125 13.89 -9.82 -17.25
N PRO A 126 13.09 -9.32 -18.22
CA PRO A 126 13.31 -9.66 -19.62
C PRO A 126 14.64 -9.04 -20.09
N THR A 127 15.54 -9.89 -20.57
CA THR A 127 16.79 -9.53 -21.27
C THR A 127 16.54 -8.72 -22.53
#